data_AF-A0A7J3WX17-F1
#
_entry.id   AF-A0A7J3WX17-F1
#
_cell.length_a   1.000
_cell.length_b   1.000
_cell.length_c   1.000
_cell.angle_alpha   90.00
_cell.angle_beta   90.00
_cell.angle_gamma   90.00
#
_symmetry.space_group_name_H-M   'P 1'
#
loop_
_entity.id
_entity.type
_entity.pdbx_description
1 polymer ?
#
loop_
_entity_poly.entity_id
_entity_poly.type
_entity_poly.pdbx_seq_one_letter_code
_entity_poly.pdbx_strand_id
1 'polypeptide(L)' 'MVHVGSIAVLEAIKKYQPLLGLHGHIHESKGSVKIGRTFCLNLRSEYGEGIMKGVILDLEKDKVKNFMFTSG' A
#
# COMPACT_ATOMS: atom_id res chain seq x y z
N MET A 1 -1.26 12.91 -14.53
CA MET A 1 -1.72 11.76 -13.74
C MET A 1 -2.35 12.31 -12.47
N VAL A 2 -3.62 12.00 -12.19
CA VAL A 2 -4.36 12.55 -11.04
C VAL A 2 -4.42 11.50 -9.95
N HIS A 3 -4.00 11.84 -8.72
CA HIS A 3 -4.14 10.97 -7.57
C HIS A 3 -5.58 11.00 -7.07
N VAL A 4 -6.22 9.84 -6.98
CA VAL A 4 -7.60 9.67 -6.49
C VAL A 4 -7.65 9.17 -5.03
N GLY A 5 -6.57 9.40 -4.28
CA GLY A 5 -6.48 9.06 -2.85
C GLY A 5 -6.99 10.18 -1.94
N SER A 6 -6.76 10.05 -0.64
CA SER A 6 -7.15 11.05 0.36
C SER A 6 -6.01 12.01 0.69
N ILE A 7 -6.27 13.32 0.59
CA ILE A 7 -5.33 14.38 1.01
C ILE A 7 -5.03 14.27 2.51
N ALA A 8 -6.04 14.00 3.34
CA ALA A 8 -5.85 13.85 4.79
C ALA A 8 -4.90 12.69 5.13
N VAL A 9 -5.00 11.57 4.42
CA VAL A 9 -4.10 10.42 4.59
C VAL A 9 -2.69 10.77 4.13
N LEU A 10 -2.54 11.48 3.01
CA LEU A 10 -1.23 11.95 2.54
C LEU A 10 -0.55 12.85 3.58
N GLU A 11 -1.29 13.80 4.16
CA GLU A 11 -0.75 14.70 5.20
C GLU A 11 -0.41 13.96 6.49
N ALA A 12 -1.20 12.95 6.88
CA ALA A 12 -0.85 12.08 8.01
C ALA A 12 0.45 11.29 7.75
N ILE A 13 0.63 10.74 6.56
CA ILE A 13 1.86 10.03 6.17
C ILE A 13 3.06 10.98 6.18
N LYS A 14 2.93 12.18 5.63
CA LYS A 14 3.99 13.19 5.64
C LYS A 14 4.35 13.64 7.06
N LYS A 15 3.36 13.78 7.95
CA LYS A 15 3.57 14.22 9.34
C LYS A 15 4.25 13.14 10.19
N TYR A 16 3.71 11.93 10.19
CA TYR A 16 4.16 10.87 11.11
C TYR A 16 5.25 9.98 10.52
N GLN A 17 5.38 9.99 9.19
CA GLN A 17 6.38 9.21 8.45
C GLN A 17 6.44 7.75 8.91
N PRO A 18 5.34 6.98 8.95
CA PRO A 18 5.41 5.58 9.39
C PRO A 18 6.34 4.74 8.50
N LEU A 19 6.74 3.55 8.96
CA LEU A 19 7.58 2.65 8.16
C LEU A 19 6.83 2.17 6.89
N LEU A 20 5.57 1.81 7.06
CA LEU A 20 4.74 1.17 6.06
C LEU A 20 3.31 1.74 6.10
N GLY A 21 2.73 2.00 4.92
CA GLY A 21 1.33 2.34 4.72
C GLY A 21 0.63 1.26 3.89
N LEU A 22 -0.36 0.59 4.46
CA LEU A 22 -1.21 -0.35 3.73
C LEU A 22 -2.53 0.34 3.39
N HIS A 23 -2.81 0.42 2.10
CA HIS A 23 -3.95 1.15 1.56
C HIS A 23 -4.85 0.22 0.74
N GLY A 24 -6.13 0.60 0.66
CA GLY A 24 -7.15 -0.04 -0.16
C GLY A 24 -8.00 1.02 -0.84
N HIS A 25 -9.32 0.80 -0.91
CA HIS A 25 -10.34 1.70 -1.45
C HIS A 25 -10.39 1.84 -2.97
N ILE A 26 -9.26 1.84 -3.67
CA ILE A 26 -9.22 1.81 -5.14
C ILE A 26 -8.99 0.37 -5.58
N HIS A 27 -10.06 -0.27 -6.03
CA HIS A 27 -10.13 -1.70 -6.35
C HIS A 27 -9.53 -2.00 -7.75
N GLU A 28 -9.16 -0.97 -8.50
CA GLU A 28 -8.63 -1.06 -9.86
C GLU A 28 -7.11 -0.93 -9.92
N SER A 29 -6.46 -0.46 -8.86
CA SER A 29 -5.03 -0.12 -8.90
C SER A 29 -4.23 -0.93 -7.88
N LYS A 30 -3.32 -1.76 -8.40
CA LYS A 30 -2.26 -2.40 -7.62
C LYS A 30 -1.00 -1.55 -7.74
N GLY A 31 -0.33 -1.23 -6.64
CA GLY A 31 0.87 -0.42 -6.73
C GLY A 31 1.61 -0.23 -5.43
N SER A 32 2.83 0.30 -5.56
CA SER A 32 3.64 0.75 -4.44
C SER A 32 4.17 2.16 -4.72
N VAL A 33 4.31 2.97 -3.68
CA VAL A 33 4.88 4.32 -3.76
C VAL A 33 5.62 4.63 -2.48
N LYS A 34 6.75 5.34 -2.57
CA LYS A 34 7.44 5.90 -1.39
C LYS A 34 7.02 7.34 -1.18
N ILE A 35 6.64 7.69 0.04
CA ILE A 35 6.32 9.04 0.47
C ILE A 35 7.27 9.40 1.62
N GLY A 36 8.37 10.08 1.29
CA GLY A 36 9.49 10.21 2.23
C GLY A 36 10.08 8.84 2.57
N ARG A 37 10.15 8.49 3.86
CA ARG A 37 10.61 7.15 4.31
C ARG A 37 9.52 6.09 4.29
N THR A 38 8.25 6.48 4.21
CA THR A 38 7.13 5.55 4.26
C THR A 38 6.99 4.80 2.95
N PHE A 39 7.01 3.47 3.01
CA PHE A 39 6.65 2.63 1.88
C PHE A 39 5.14 2.38 1.89
N CYS A 40 4.42 2.85 0.87
CA CYS A 40 2.97 2.71 0.76
C CYS A 40 2.63 1.66 -0.29
N LEU A 41 1.69 0.76 0.01
CA LEU A 41 1.23 -0.32 -0.87
C LEU A 41 -0.29 -0.30 -1.00
N ASN A 42 -0.76 -0.47 -2.23
CA ASN A 42 -2.17 -0.78 -2.52
C ASN A 42 -2.27 -2.19 -3.11
N LEU A 43 -3.10 -3.01 -2.48
CA LEU A 43 -3.27 -4.43 -2.77
C LEU A 43 -4.20 -4.71 -3.95
N ARG A 44 -5.02 -3.72 -4.34
CA ARG A 44 -6.20 -3.92 -5.21
C ARG A 44 -7.22 -4.88 -4.54
N SER A 45 -8.44 -4.93 -5.04
CA SER A 45 -9.43 -5.93 -4.62
C SER A 45 -10.15 -6.48 -5.85
N GLU A 46 -10.27 -7.80 -5.92
CA GLU A 46 -11.05 -8.52 -6.94
C GLU A 46 -12.18 -9.33 -6.25
N TYR A 47 -12.83 -8.69 -5.27
CA TYR A 47 -13.89 -9.32 -4.48
C TYR A 47 -15.04 -9.86 -5.33
N GLY A 48 -15.43 -9.15 -6.39
CA GLY A 48 -16.52 -9.59 -7.28
C GLY A 48 -16.25 -10.90 -8.02
N GLU A 49 -14.97 -11.26 -8.19
CA GLU A 49 -14.54 -12.52 -8.82
C GLU A 49 -14.25 -13.61 -7.78
N GLY A 50 -14.43 -13.32 -6.48
CA GLY A 50 -14.13 -14.25 -5.39
C GLY A 50 -12.64 -14.47 -5.15
N ILE A 51 -11.78 -13.60 -5.71
CA ILE A 51 -10.32 -13.75 -5.63
C ILE A 51 -9.77 -12.96 -4.45
N MET A 52 -9.04 -13.64 -3.56
CA MET A 52 -8.36 -13.02 -2.43
C MET A 52 -7.00 -12.48 -2.88
N LYS A 53 -6.81 -11.16 -2.78
CA LYS A 53 -5.50 -10.52 -2.97
C LYS A 53 -4.81 -10.28 -1.64
N GLY A 54 -3.52 -10.57 -1.59
CA GLY A 54 -2.68 -10.37 -0.41
C GLY A 54 -1.30 -9.82 -0.75
N VAL A 55 -0.53 -9.50 0.29
CA VAL A 55 0.89 -9.19 0.20
C VAL A 55 1.61 -9.86 1.37
N ILE A 56 2.73 -10.50 1.07
CA ILE A 56 3.70 -10.97 2.04
C ILE A 56 4.80 -9.91 2.12
N LEU A 57 5.13 -9.48 3.33
CA LEU A 57 6.10 -8.44 3.61
C LEU A 57 7.24 -8.99 4.46
N ASP A 58 8.46 -8.74 4.01
CA ASP A 58 9.67 -8.98 4.80
C ASP A 58 10.12 -7.64 5.41
N LEU A 59 10.09 -7.57 6.73
CA LEU A 59 10.41 -6.37 7.51
C LEU A 59 11.74 -6.57 8.24
N GLU A 60 12.65 -5.62 8.05
CA GLU A 60 13.80 -5.42 8.93
C GLU A 60 13.50 -4.25 9.88
N LYS A 61 14.37 -4.06 10.88
CA LYS A 61 14.17 -3.15 12.02
C LYS A 61 13.59 -1.77 11.64
N ASP A 62 14.07 -1.19 10.54
CA ASP A 62 13.75 0.17 10.09
C ASP A 62 13.38 0.28 8.60
N LYS A 63 13.21 -0.85 7.88
CA LYS A 63 12.90 -0.86 6.46
C LYS A 63 12.05 -2.07 6.03
N VAL A 64 11.30 -1.90 4.96
CA VAL A 64 10.71 -3.02 4.21
C VAL A 64 11.81 -3.59 3.32
N LYS A 65 12.22 -4.84 3.57
CA LYS A 65 13.29 -5.51 2.82
C LYS A 65 12.78 -6.05 1.49
N ASN A 66 11.63 -6.71 1.52
CA ASN A 66 11.03 -7.30 0.34
C ASN A 66 9.51 -7.35 0.46
N PHE A 67 8.82 -7.45 -0.67
CA PHE A 67 7.37 -7.65 -0.70
C PHE A 67 6.97 -8.50 -1.91
N MET A 68 5.97 -9.35 -1.72
CA MET A 68 5.42 -10.18 -2.77
C MET A 68 3.90 -10.14 -2.72
N PHE A 69 3.27 -9.79 -3.83
CA PHE A 69 1.82 -9.87 -3.94
C PHE A 69 1.38 -11.31 -4.17
N THR A 70 0.31 -11.71 -3.51
CA THR A 70 -0.27 -13.05 -3.59
C THR A 70 -1.72 -12.99 -4.03
N SER A 71 -2.21 -14.11 -4.57
CA SER A 71 -3.60 -14.30 -5.00
C SER A 71 -4.02 -15.72 -4.65
N GLY A 72 -5.26 -15.90 -4.21
CA GLY A 72 -5.86 -17.20 -3.90
C GLY A 72 -7.36 -17.21 -4.07
#